data_AF-A0A016U691-F1
#
_entry.id   AF-A0A016U691-F1
#
_cell.length_a   1.000
_cell.length_b   1.000
_cell.length_c   1.000
_cell.angle_alpha   90.00
_cell.angle_beta   90.00
_cell.angle_gamma   90.00
#
_symmetry.space_group_name_H-M   'P 1'
#
loop_
_entity.id
_entity.type
_entity.pdbx_description
1 polymer ?
#
loop_
_entity_poly.entity_id
_entity_poly.type
_entity_poly.pdbx_seq_one_letter_code
_entity_poly.pdbx_strand_id
1 'polypeptide(L)'
;MEASVTRGRQGSCTSGLVQAQRLVHLNMVTRMESVEMKVKEVEDKEVELCVAHLRFLSKFYITIIENKQAQMNMAHTQFLADRDDLNAYREWTGSKAKILDLYEYWLRELLNVTLVDDIRAICMHQMMATDCYWFLAKMHRRAFHSGHSNYEMACRCMEKILRVLIDLLPQQNTFFVYLIRKYSLLVLDYRKAIGLGSSSNDNGSSLRIPMHMFERDAEVCRSSISTCRTYINRLLGASKPSASSDSVADSCAQVRELSKLFGDVI
;
A
#
# COMPACT_ATOMS: atom_id res chain seq x y z
N MET A 1 -89.02 -20.79 -28.28
CA MET A 1 -87.84 -20.88 -29.18
C MET A 1 -86.96 -19.69 -28.87
N GLU A 2 -85.82 -20.00 -28.27
CA GLU A 2 -84.74 -19.08 -27.96
C GLU A 2 -84.10 -18.57 -29.26
N ALA A 3 -83.69 -17.30 -29.29
CA ALA A 3 -82.59 -16.84 -30.13
C ALA A 3 -81.91 -15.65 -29.47
N SER A 4 -80.65 -15.92 -29.15
CA SER A 4 -79.71 -15.20 -28.31
C SER A 4 -78.88 -14.20 -29.12
N VAL A 5 -78.53 -13.09 -28.47
CA VAL A 5 -77.20 -12.44 -28.39
C VAL A 5 -76.36 -12.31 -29.68
N THR A 6 -76.00 -11.07 -30.02
CA THR A 6 -74.60 -10.70 -30.32
C THR A 6 -74.30 -9.28 -29.81
N ARG A 7 -73.88 -9.17 -28.54
CA ARG A 7 -73.10 -8.02 -28.05
C ARG A 7 -71.66 -8.20 -28.53
N GLY A 8 -71.19 -7.30 -29.39
CA GLY A 8 -69.79 -7.22 -29.78
C GLY A 8 -68.90 -6.97 -28.56
N ARG A 9 -67.96 -7.90 -28.33
CA ARG A 9 -66.84 -7.73 -27.41
C ARG A 9 -65.90 -6.64 -27.95
N GLN A 10 -65.87 -5.48 -27.30
CA GLN A 10 -64.67 -4.64 -27.31
C GLN A 10 -63.66 -5.30 -26.35
N GLY A 11 -62.83 -6.17 -26.92
CA GLY A 11 -61.67 -6.74 -26.22
C GLY A 11 -60.61 -5.66 -26.01
N SER A 12 -60.18 -5.52 -24.77
CA SER A 12 -59.13 -4.64 -24.29
C SER A 12 -57.77 -4.94 -24.95
N CYS A 13 -57.48 -4.26 -26.08
CA CYS A 13 -56.16 -4.32 -26.72
C CYS A 13 -55.07 -3.54 -25.95
N THR A 14 -55.46 -2.69 -24.99
CA THR A 14 -54.51 -1.88 -24.19
C THR A 14 -53.90 -2.66 -23.02
N SER A 15 -54.60 -3.67 -22.49
CA SER A 15 -54.10 -4.48 -21.37
C SER A 15 -52.88 -5.34 -21.75
N GLY A 16 -52.93 -6.00 -22.92
CA GLY A 16 -51.84 -6.89 -23.36
C GLY A 16 -50.54 -6.18 -23.72
N LEU A 17 -50.62 -4.97 -24.30
CA LEU A 17 -49.46 -4.15 -24.64
C LEU A 17 -48.74 -3.61 -23.40
N VAL A 18 -49.49 -3.15 -22.40
CA VAL A 18 -48.92 -2.68 -21.12
C VAL A 18 -48.26 -3.83 -20.35
N GLN A 19 -48.85 -5.02 -20.40
CA GLN A 19 -48.32 -6.22 -19.73
C GLN A 19 -47.06 -6.74 -20.44
N ALA A 20 -47.01 -6.70 -21.77
CA ALA A 20 -45.82 -7.04 -22.56
C ALA A 20 -44.68 -6.04 -22.34
N GLN A 21 -44.96 -4.73 -22.29
CA GLN A 21 -43.95 -3.71 -21.98
C GLN A 21 -43.35 -3.87 -20.58
N ARG A 22 -44.19 -4.18 -19.57
CA ARG A 22 -43.69 -4.48 -18.21
C ARG A 22 -42.82 -5.73 -18.18
N LEU A 23 -43.17 -6.78 -18.93
CA LEU A 23 -42.40 -8.01 -19.00
C LEU A 23 -41.03 -7.81 -19.65
N VAL A 24 -40.97 -7.03 -20.75
CA VAL A 24 -39.72 -6.68 -21.42
C VAL A 24 -38.83 -5.84 -20.51
N HIS A 25 -39.41 -4.88 -19.79
CA HIS A 25 -38.65 -4.06 -18.84
C HIS A 25 -38.10 -4.89 -17.68
N LEU A 26 -38.90 -5.77 -17.08
CA LEU A 26 -38.46 -6.68 -16.00
C LEU A 26 -37.35 -7.64 -16.47
N ASN A 27 -37.46 -8.15 -17.70
CA ASN A 27 -36.44 -9.02 -18.32
C ASN A 27 -35.15 -8.27 -18.67
N MET A 28 -35.22 -6.98 -19.00
CA MET A 28 -34.03 -6.14 -19.19
C MET A 28 -33.35 -5.85 -17.85
N VAL A 29 -34.11 -5.47 -16.81
CA VAL A 29 -33.57 -5.18 -15.48
C VAL A 29 -32.87 -6.41 -14.90
N THR A 30 -33.51 -7.58 -14.91
CA THR A 30 -32.89 -8.83 -14.43
C THR A 30 -31.66 -9.27 -15.23
N ARG A 31 -31.61 -8.99 -16.54
CA ARG A 31 -30.41 -9.24 -17.35
C ARG A 31 -29.30 -8.26 -17.03
N MET A 32 -29.61 -6.99 -16.80
CA MET A 32 -28.63 -5.98 -16.39
C MET A 32 -28.06 -6.32 -15.00
N GLU A 33 -28.91 -6.66 -14.03
CA GLU A 33 -28.49 -7.14 -12.71
C GLU A 33 -27.61 -8.40 -12.80
N SER A 34 -27.95 -9.36 -13.69
CA SER A 34 -27.13 -10.55 -13.91
C SER A 34 -25.78 -10.26 -14.56
N VAL A 35 -25.69 -9.26 -15.44
CA VAL A 35 -24.42 -8.82 -16.06
C VAL A 35 -23.59 -8.05 -15.05
N GLU A 36 -24.18 -7.13 -14.29
CA GLU A 36 -23.52 -6.39 -13.20
C GLU A 36 -22.93 -7.34 -12.15
N MET A 37 -23.67 -8.38 -11.77
CA MET A 37 -23.18 -9.40 -10.84
C MET A 37 -21.98 -10.19 -11.41
N LYS A 38 -22.00 -10.51 -12.71
CA LYS A 38 -20.87 -11.19 -13.38
C LYS A 38 -19.65 -10.28 -13.55
N VAL A 39 -19.87 -9.00 -13.83
CA VAL A 39 -18.79 -8.00 -13.91
C VAL A 39 -18.12 -7.86 -12.55
N LYS A 40 -18.92 -7.70 -11.48
CA LYS A 40 -18.39 -7.63 -10.11
C LYS A 40 -17.62 -8.90 -9.71
N GLU A 41 -18.11 -10.08 -10.07
CA GLU A 41 -17.40 -11.34 -9.80
C GLU A 41 -16.03 -11.43 -10.51
N VAL A 42 -15.93 -10.88 -11.73
CA VAL A 42 -14.66 -10.82 -12.47
C VAL A 42 -13.72 -9.81 -11.81
N GLU A 43 -14.21 -8.62 -11.46
CA GLU A 43 -13.44 -7.59 -10.75
C GLU A 43 -12.88 -8.12 -9.42
N ASP A 44 -13.71 -8.79 -8.61
CA ASP A 44 -13.29 -9.38 -7.34
C ASP A 44 -12.18 -10.43 -7.55
N LYS A 45 -12.28 -11.26 -8.60
CA LYS A 45 -11.24 -12.26 -8.95
C LYS A 45 -9.94 -11.62 -9.42
N GLU A 46 -10.01 -10.55 -10.20
CA GLU A 46 -8.84 -9.78 -10.64
C GLU A 46 -8.12 -9.14 -9.45
N VAL A 47 -8.89 -8.60 -8.50
CA VAL A 47 -8.36 -8.04 -7.27
C VAL A 47 -7.66 -9.10 -6.43
N GLU A 48 -8.31 -10.25 -6.18
CA GLU A 48 -7.70 -11.34 -5.40
C GLU A 48 -6.42 -11.87 -6.07
N LEU A 49 -6.40 -11.99 -7.39
CA LEU A 49 -5.21 -12.38 -8.13
C LEU A 49 -4.09 -11.34 -7.98
N CYS A 50 -4.40 -10.04 -8.08
CA CYS A 50 -3.44 -8.96 -7.88
C CYS A 50 -2.84 -9.00 -6.47
N VAL A 51 -3.68 -9.11 -5.44
CA VAL A 51 -3.26 -9.18 -4.04
C VAL A 51 -2.41 -10.43 -3.79
N ALA A 52 -2.79 -11.59 -4.33
CA ALA A 52 -2.02 -12.82 -4.21
C ALA A 52 -0.64 -12.70 -4.88
N HIS A 53 -0.58 -12.07 -6.06
CA HIS A 53 0.68 -11.81 -6.75
C HIS A 53 1.59 -10.89 -5.90
N LEU A 54 1.05 -9.78 -5.37
CA LEU A 54 1.82 -8.86 -4.52
C LEU A 54 2.34 -9.56 -3.25
N ARG A 55 1.55 -10.45 -2.63
CA ARG A 55 2.01 -11.29 -1.49
C ARG A 55 3.16 -12.19 -1.88
N PHE A 56 3.03 -12.88 -3.03
CA PHE A 56 4.06 -13.77 -3.53
C PHE A 56 5.36 -13.01 -3.78
N LEU A 57 5.30 -11.86 -4.47
CA LEU A 57 6.47 -11.02 -4.73
C LEU A 57 7.12 -10.56 -3.42
N SER A 58 6.33 -10.05 -2.48
CA SER A 58 6.82 -9.64 -1.16
C SER A 58 7.61 -10.76 -0.48
N LYS A 59 6.99 -11.94 -0.35
CA LYS A 59 7.61 -13.10 0.29
C LYS A 59 8.87 -13.55 -0.45
N PHE A 60 8.81 -13.64 -1.78
CA PHE A 60 9.92 -14.06 -2.61
C PHE A 60 11.16 -13.18 -2.41
N TYR A 61 11.01 -11.86 -2.52
CA TYR A 61 12.15 -10.95 -2.34
C TYR A 61 12.65 -10.91 -0.91
N ILE A 62 11.75 -10.84 0.08
CA ILE A 62 12.13 -10.85 1.51
C ILE A 62 12.96 -12.10 1.82
N THR A 63 12.50 -13.29 1.43
CA THR A 63 13.23 -14.54 1.69
C THR A 63 14.62 -14.55 1.04
N ILE A 64 14.75 -14.08 -0.20
CA ILE A 64 16.07 -14.01 -0.87
C ILE A 64 16.98 -13.01 -0.13
N ILE A 65 16.46 -11.85 0.23
CA ILE A 65 17.21 -10.79 0.92
C ILE A 65 17.67 -11.26 2.30
N GLU A 66 16.79 -11.87 3.09
CA GLU A 66 17.11 -12.38 4.43
C GLU A 66 18.20 -13.45 4.38
N ASN A 67 18.10 -14.39 3.42
CA ASN A 67 19.14 -15.40 3.21
C ASN A 67 20.49 -14.75 2.85
N LYS A 68 20.49 -13.69 2.04
CA LYS A 68 21.71 -12.95 1.70
C LYS A 68 22.24 -12.11 2.85
N GLN A 69 21.38 -11.55 3.67
CA GLN A 69 21.77 -10.84 4.89
C GLN A 69 22.39 -11.78 5.91
N ALA A 70 21.87 -13.00 6.07
CA ALA A 70 22.47 -14.02 6.93
C ALA A 70 23.90 -14.37 6.46
N GLN A 71 24.09 -14.62 5.15
CA GLN A 71 25.42 -14.86 4.55
C GLN A 71 26.37 -13.67 4.78
N MET A 72 25.88 -12.46 4.52
CA MET A 72 26.63 -11.22 4.74
C MET A 72 27.08 -11.06 6.20
N ASN A 73 26.20 -11.34 7.16
CA ASN A 73 26.48 -11.20 8.59
C ASN A 73 27.49 -12.25 9.08
N MET A 74 27.41 -13.48 8.57
CA MET A 74 28.40 -14.52 8.85
C MET A 74 29.79 -14.12 8.35
N ALA A 75 29.90 -13.71 7.08
CA ALA A 75 31.16 -13.26 6.50
C ALA A 75 31.72 -12.01 7.20
N HIS A 76 30.85 -11.06 7.59
CA HIS A 76 31.25 -9.91 8.38
C HIS A 76 31.84 -10.32 9.73
N THR A 77 31.20 -11.25 10.43
CA THR A 77 31.67 -11.75 11.74
C THR A 77 33.01 -12.46 11.62
N GLN A 78 33.21 -13.27 10.57
CA GLN A 78 34.50 -13.91 10.28
C GLN A 78 35.60 -12.87 10.04
N PHE A 79 35.31 -11.85 9.22
CA PHE A 79 36.25 -10.75 8.98
C PHE A 79 36.53 -9.89 10.23
N LEU A 80 35.56 -9.75 11.15
CA LEU A 80 35.80 -9.07 12.43
C LEU A 80 36.71 -9.90 13.36
N ALA A 81 36.60 -11.24 13.29
CA ALA A 81 37.42 -12.16 14.07
C ALA A 81 38.85 -12.28 13.53
N ASP A 82 39.01 -12.23 12.21
CA ASP A 82 40.31 -12.18 11.53
C ASP A 82 40.30 -11.11 10.43
N ARG A 83 41.02 -10.02 10.67
CA ARG A 83 41.10 -8.88 9.74
C ARG A 83 41.96 -9.16 8.51
N ASP A 84 42.76 -10.23 8.53
CA ASP A 84 43.58 -10.65 7.40
C ASP A 84 42.84 -11.64 6.47
N ASP A 85 41.63 -12.10 6.86
CA ASP A 85 40.77 -12.93 6.01
C ASP A 85 40.11 -12.11 4.88
N LEU A 86 40.88 -11.93 3.80
CA LEU A 86 40.45 -11.26 2.58
C LEU A 86 39.33 -12.00 1.83
N ASN A 87 39.09 -13.27 2.12
CA ASN A 87 37.98 -14.01 1.51
C ASN A 87 36.68 -13.64 2.22
N ALA A 88 36.67 -13.62 3.56
CA ALA A 88 35.54 -13.14 4.35
C ALA A 88 35.20 -11.68 4.03
N TYR A 89 36.21 -10.81 3.86
CA TYR A 89 35.99 -9.43 3.41
C TYR A 89 35.30 -9.34 2.03
N ARG A 90 35.78 -10.13 1.05
CA ARG A 90 35.19 -10.18 -0.29
C ARG A 90 33.77 -10.71 -0.29
N GLU A 91 33.50 -11.74 0.50
CA GLU A 91 32.15 -12.31 0.62
C GLU A 91 31.19 -11.34 1.32
N TRP A 92 31.64 -10.66 2.37
CA TRP A 92 30.86 -9.63 3.06
C TRP A 92 30.49 -8.48 2.12
N THR A 93 31.49 -7.87 1.47
CA THR A 93 31.29 -6.72 0.58
C THR A 93 30.52 -7.12 -0.69
N GLY A 94 30.79 -8.30 -1.25
CA GLY A 94 30.07 -8.85 -2.40
C GLY A 94 28.60 -9.15 -2.09
N SER A 95 28.30 -9.69 -0.90
CA SER A 95 26.92 -9.93 -0.46
C SER A 95 26.16 -8.63 -0.25
N LYS A 96 26.81 -7.61 0.33
CA LYS A 96 26.24 -6.26 0.48
C LYS A 96 25.86 -5.66 -0.88
N ALA A 97 26.71 -5.80 -1.89
CA ALA A 97 26.42 -5.32 -3.25
C ALA A 97 25.24 -6.07 -3.88
N LYS A 98 25.17 -7.40 -3.75
CA LYS A 98 24.05 -8.20 -4.27
C LYS A 98 22.72 -7.83 -3.62
N ILE A 99 22.71 -7.55 -2.32
CA ILE A 99 21.50 -7.10 -1.62
C ILE A 99 21.04 -5.74 -2.16
N LEU A 100 21.98 -4.81 -2.40
CA LEU A 100 21.67 -3.52 -3.02
C LEU A 100 21.02 -3.69 -4.39
N ASP A 101 21.62 -4.52 -5.26
CA ASP A 101 21.10 -4.77 -6.60
C ASP A 101 19.71 -5.41 -6.57
N LEU A 102 19.45 -6.31 -5.61
CA LEU A 102 18.13 -6.91 -5.41
C LEU A 102 17.06 -5.88 -5.04
N TYR A 103 17.35 -4.95 -4.13
CA TYR A 103 16.41 -3.88 -3.78
C TYR A 103 16.19 -2.91 -4.94
N GLU A 104 17.22 -2.60 -5.74
CA GLU A 104 17.09 -1.78 -6.94
C GLU A 104 16.23 -2.47 -8.01
N TYR A 105 16.43 -3.77 -8.21
CA TYR A 105 15.63 -4.58 -9.14
C TYR A 105 14.18 -4.68 -8.67
N TRP A 106 13.95 -5.03 -7.40
CA TRP A 106 12.61 -5.14 -6.84
C TRP A 106 11.84 -3.82 -6.94
N LEU A 107 12.48 -2.70 -6.61
CA LEU A 107 11.86 -1.38 -6.76
C LEU A 107 11.48 -1.07 -8.20
N ARG A 108 12.35 -1.39 -9.16
CA ARG A 108 12.05 -1.20 -10.59
C ARG A 108 10.84 -2.00 -11.03
N GLU A 109 10.77 -3.27 -10.61
CA GLU A 109 9.63 -4.12 -10.92
C GLU A 109 8.35 -3.54 -10.32
N LEU A 110 8.37 -3.11 -9.05
CA LEU A 110 7.22 -2.47 -8.40
C LEU A 110 6.74 -1.24 -9.18
N LEU A 111 7.64 -0.37 -9.62
CA LEU A 111 7.29 0.84 -10.38
C LEU A 111 6.65 0.53 -11.74
N ASN A 112 6.84 -0.68 -12.28
CA ASN A 112 6.25 -1.12 -13.54
C ASN A 112 4.94 -1.92 -13.35
N VAL A 113 4.52 -2.19 -12.10
CA VAL A 113 3.26 -2.91 -11.84
C VAL A 113 2.06 -1.99 -12.06
N THR A 114 1.13 -2.42 -12.91
CA THR A 114 -0.21 -1.83 -12.98
C THR A 114 -1.05 -2.34 -11.81
N LEU A 115 -1.55 -1.44 -10.98
CA LEU A 115 -2.38 -1.78 -9.82
C LEU A 115 -3.86 -1.68 -10.16
N VAL A 116 -4.63 -2.63 -9.63
CA VAL A 116 -6.09 -2.50 -9.51
C VAL A 116 -6.43 -1.48 -8.43
N ASP A 117 -7.60 -0.84 -8.56
CA ASP A 117 -8.10 0.15 -7.58
C ASP A 117 -8.70 -0.53 -6.34
N ASP A 118 -7.86 -1.28 -5.63
CA ASP A 118 -8.19 -1.94 -4.36
C ASP A 118 -7.23 -1.47 -3.26
N ILE A 119 -7.80 -1.18 -2.09
CA ILE A 119 -7.08 -0.61 -0.96
C ILE A 119 -5.97 -1.53 -0.47
N ARG A 120 -6.21 -2.85 -0.48
CA ARG A 120 -5.24 -3.85 -0.04
C ARG A 120 -4.07 -3.90 -1.02
N ALA A 121 -4.35 -3.95 -2.32
CA ALA A 121 -3.34 -3.93 -3.38
C ALA A 121 -2.49 -2.65 -3.32
N ILE A 122 -3.13 -1.48 -3.19
CA ILE A 122 -2.45 -0.18 -3.06
C ILE A 122 -1.56 -0.17 -1.82
N CYS A 123 -2.10 -0.54 -0.65
CA CYS A 123 -1.35 -0.54 0.61
C CYS A 123 -0.15 -1.49 0.55
N MET A 124 -0.34 -2.71 0.03
CA MET A 124 0.74 -3.69 -0.13
C MET A 124 1.84 -3.18 -1.05
N HIS A 125 1.47 -2.68 -2.23
CA HIS A 125 2.42 -2.12 -3.17
C HIS A 125 3.21 -0.96 -2.56
N GLN A 126 2.52 0.03 -1.98
CA GLN A 126 3.17 1.19 -1.40
C GLN A 126 4.06 0.81 -0.19
N MET A 127 3.70 -0.23 0.58
CA MET A 127 4.53 -0.71 1.68
C MET A 127 5.83 -1.33 1.17
N MET A 128 5.77 -2.22 0.16
CA MET A 128 6.97 -2.80 -0.46
C MET A 128 7.86 -1.74 -1.10
N ALA A 129 7.25 -0.76 -1.79
CA ALA A 129 7.99 0.36 -2.37
C ALA A 129 8.68 1.19 -1.29
N THR A 130 8.01 1.46 -0.17
CA THR A 130 8.60 2.14 0.99
C THR A 130 9.82 1.39 1.51
N ASP A 131 9.72 0.08 1.66
CA ASP A 131 10.84 -0.75 2.15
C ASP A 131 12.05 -0.67 1.22
N CYS A 132 11.83 -0.73 -0.09
CA CYS A 132 12.90 -0.61 -1.06
C CYS A 132 13.53 0.78 -1.03
N TYR A 133 12.73 1.84 -1.12
CA TYR A 133 13.21 3.21 -1.06
C TYR A 133 14.00 3.47 0.23
N TRP A 134 13.46 3.10 1.38
CA TRP A 134 14.09 3.36 2.66
C TRP A 134 15.40 2.60 2.81
N PHE A 135 15.47 1.34 2.36
CA PHE A 135 16.72 0.59 2.34
C PHE A 135 17.77 1.26 1.45
N LEU A 136 17.42 1.60 0.21
CA LEU A 136 18.33 2.25 -0.74
C LEU A 136 18.82 3.61 -0.22
N ALA A 137 17.96 4.35 0.49
CA ALA A 137 18.31 5.60 1.13
C ALA A 137 19.37 5.42 2.23
N LYS A 138 19.19 4.43 3.11
CA LYS A 138 20.17 4.07 4.16
C LYS A 138 21.53 3.66 3.60
N MET A 139 21.54 3.17 2.37
CA MET A 139 22.74 2.74 1.66
C MET A 139 23.31 3.84 0.75
N HIS A 140 22.79 5.06 0.88
CA HIS A 140 23.21 6.25 0.13
C HIS A 140 23.16 6.08 -1.39
N ARG A 141 22.23 5.26 -1.88
CA ARG A 141 21.95 5.13 -3.30
C ARG A 141 21.17 6.33 -3.80
N ARG A 142 21.44 6.73 -5.03
CA ARG A 142 20.65 7.76 -5.74
C ARG A 142 19.25 7.21 -6.02
N ALA A 143 18.26 8.08 -6.05
CA ALA A 143 16.91 7.67 -6.41
C ALA A 143 16.78 7.44 -7.91
N PHE A 144 15.84 6.58 -8.29
CA PHE A 144 15.41 6.42 -9.68
C PHE A 144 14.74 7.67 -10.24
N HIS A 145 14.08 8.44 -9.36
CA HIS A 145 13.34 9.64 -9.72
C HIS A 145 14.29 10.84 -9.70
N SER A 146 14.48 11.48 -10.84
CA SER A 146 15.32 12.67 -10.94
C SER A 146 14.77 13.80 -10.06
N GLY A 147 15.67 14.46 -9.33
CA GLY A 147 15.30 15.56 -8.42
C GLY A 147 14.62 15.15 -7.11
N HIS A 148 14.56 13.85 -6.80
CA HIS A 148 13.99 13.31 -5.57
C HIS A 148 15.02 12.43 -4.86
N SER A 149 14.96 12.35 -3.52
CA SER A 149 15.73 11.35 -2.76
C SER A 149 14.90 10.11 -2.46
N ASN A 150 15.59 8.99 -2.20
CA ASN A 150 14.94 7.76 -1.80
C ASN A 150 14.17 7.92 -0.47
N TYR A 151 14.64 8.77 0.46
CA TYR A 151 13.89 9.09 1.68
C TYR A 151 12.57 9.82 1.39
N GLU A 152 12.60 10.82 0.50
CA GLU A 152 11.39 11.53 0.10
C GLU A 152 10.36 10.59 -0.52
N MET A 153 10.81 9.71 -1.42
CA MET A 153 9.94 8.74 -2.08
C MET A 153 9.34 7.72 -1.09
N ALA A 154 10.12 7.24 -0.11
CA ALA A 154 9.60 6.40 0.96
C ALA A 154 8.50 7.11 1.77
N CYS A 155 8.70 8.39 2.11
CA CYS A 155 7.68 9.17 2.82
C CYS A 155 6.40 9.32 2.00
N ARG A 156 6.51 9.66 0.71
CA ARG A 156 5.36 9.80 -0.20
C ARG A 156 4.57 8.50 -0.34
N CYS A 157 5.23 7.34 -0.39
CA CYS A 157 4.56 6.05 -0.41
C CYS A 157 3.71 5.83 0.86
N MET A 158 4.27 6.10 2.03
CA MET A 158 3.55 5.96 3.30
C MET A 158 2.41 6.98 3.45
N GLU A 159 2.58 8.21 2.96
CA GLU A 159 1.49 9.20 2.92
C GLU A 159 0.32 8.73 2.05
N LYS A 160 0.60 8.09 0.91
CA LYS A 160 -0.45 7.50 0.06
C LYS A 160 -1.25 6.44 0.83
N ILE A 161 -0.57 5.56 1.57
CA ILE A 161 -1.24 4.55 2.42
C ILE A 161 -2.13 5.25 3.45
N LEU A 162 -1.60 6.22 4.18
CA LEU A 162 -2.36 6.95 5.20
C LEU A 162 -3.59 7.67 4.64
N ARG A 163 -3.47 8.26 3.44
CA ARG A 163 -4.58 8.94 2.78
C ARG A 163 -5.70 7.96 2.40
N VAL A 164 -5.35 6.78 1.88
CA VAL A 164 -6.35 5.77 1.51
C VAL A 164 -7.08 5.22 2.75
N LEU A 165 -6.38 5.13 3.88
CA LEU A 165 -6.94 4.54 5.10
C LEU A 165 -7.67 5.53 6.00
N ILE A 166 -7.56 6.84 5.77
CA ILE A 166 -8.02 7.87 6.72
C ILE A 166 -9.53 7.81 7.00
N ASP A 167 -10.33 7.51 5.98
CA ASP A 167 -11.79 7.48 6.08
C ASP A 167 -12.30 6.11 6.56
N LEU A 168 -11.40 5.14 6.74
CA LEU A 168 -11.72 3.73 6.96
C LEU A 168 -11.31 3.22 8.33
N LEU A 169 -11.12 4.13 9.29
CA LEU A 169 -10.51 3.83 10.58
C LEU A 169 -11.53 3.31 11.61
N PRO A 170 -11.54 2.01 11.94
CA PRO A 170 -11.74 1.59 13.30
C PRO A 170 -10.46 1.88 14.09
N GLN A 171 -10.59 2.58 15.22
CA GLN A 171 -9.52 3.09 16.08
C GLN A 171 -8.53 2.08 16.67
N GLN A 172 -8.56 0.82 16.27
CA GLN A 172 -7.76 -0.26 16.88
C GLN A 172 -7.29 -1.28 15.84
N ASN A 173 -7.05 -0.84 14.61
CA ASN A 173 -6.48 -1.74 13.60
C ASN A 173 -4.96 -1.89 13.80
N THR A 174 -4.50 -3.12 14.05
CA THR A 174 -3.08 -3.46 14.28
C THR A 174 -2.17 -3.03 13.11
N PHE A 175 -2.63 -3.18 11.86
CA PHE A 175 -1.91 -2.69 10.68
C PHE A 175 -1.73 -1.17 10.71
N PHE A 176 -2.72 -0.42 11.19
CA PHE A 176 -2.60 1.02 11.34
C PHE A 176 -1.52 1.41 12.38
N VAL A 177 -1.49 0.72 13.53
CA VAL A 177 -0.45 0.94 14.56
C VAL A 177 0.95 0.62 14.00
N TYR A 178 1.08 -0.49 13.28
CA TYR A 178 2.31 -0.87 12.60
C TYR A 178 2.75 0.20 11.58
N LEU A 179 1.83 0.69 10.75
CA LEU A 179 2.08 1.73 9.77
C LEU A 179 2.66 3.00 10.43
N ILE A 180 2.05 3.46 11.53
CA ILE A 180 2.53 4.63 12.28
C ILE A 180 3.92 4.39 12.88
N ARG A 181 4.17 3.22 13.47
CA ARG A 181 5.49 2.87 14.02
C ARG A 181 6.55 2.88 12.94
N LYS A 182 6.30 2.21 11.82
CA LYS A 182 7.21 2.12 10.68
C LYS A 182 7.51 3.50 10.10
N TYR A 183 6.48 4.31 9.93
CA TYR A 183 6.63 5.68 9.47
C TYR A 183 7.47 6.55 10.41
N SER A 184 7.26 6.41 11.72
CA SER A 184 8.04 7.13 12.74
C SER A 184 9.53 6.78 12.68
N LEU A 185 9.86 5.52 12.44
CA LEU A 185 11.24 5.07 12.26
C LEU A 185 11.86 5.63 10.97
N LEU A 186 11.13 5.65 9.85
CA LEU A 186 11.57 6.26 8.60
C LEU A 186 11.95 7.73 8.80
N VAL A 187 11.09 8.48 9.50
CA VAL A 187 11.32 9.89 9.86
C VAL A 187 12.55 10.06 10.75
N LEU A 188 12.76 9.19 11.73
CA LEU A 188 13.91 9.26 12.62
C LEU A 188 15.21 9.01 11.86
N ASP A 189 15.24 7.99 11.00
CA ASP A 189 16.41 7.69 10.16
C ASP A 189 16.72 8.83 9.19
N TYR A 190 15.68 9.43 8.59
CA TYR A 190 15.83 10.62 7.78
C TYR A 190 16.48 11.77 8.55
N ARG A 191 15.96 12.08 9.76
CA ARG A 191 16.52 13.14 10.63
C ARG A 191 17.98 12.90 10.98
N LYS A 192 18.36 11.64 11.24
CA LYS A 192 19.76 11.27 11.46
C LYS A 192 20.61 11.52 10.21
N ALA A 193 20.10 11.14 9.04
CA ALA A 193 20.81 11.32 7.77
C ALA A 193 21.11 12.80 7.46
N ILE A 194 20.19 13.72 7.78
CA ILE A 194 20.41 15.18 7.62
C ILE A 194 21.07 15.86 8.82
N GLY A 195 21.55 15.11 9.81
CA GLY A 195 22.26 15.65 10.96
C GLY A 195 21.38 16.32 12.03
N LEU A 196 20.05 16.19 11.95
CA LEU A 196 19.09 16.72 12.94
C LEU A 196 18.86 15.79 14.14
N GLY A 197 19.56 14.65 14.21
CA GLY A 197 19.38 13.62 15.23
C GLY A 197 20.23 13.75 16.50
N SER A 198 21.22 14.64 16.52
CA SER A 198 22.18 14.78 17.62
C SER A 198 22.05 16.15 18.28
N SER A 199 21.01 16.31 19.11
CA SER A 199 20.91 17.43 20.04
C SER A 199 21.63 17.06 21.33
N SER A 200 22.93 17.34 21.40
CA SER A 200 23.59 17.75 22.64
C SER A 200 24.88 18.50 22.29
N ASN A 201 24.81 19.83 22.40
CA ASN A 201 25.94 20.78 22.38
C ASN A 201 26.79 20.84 21.11
N ASP A 202 26.25 21.35 20.00
CA ASP A 202 27.14 22.01 19.03
C ASP A 202 26.48 23.26 18.44
N ASN A 203 27.01 24.40 18.87
CA ASN A 203 26.70 25.71 18.31
C ASN A 203 27.31 25.80 16.91
N GLY A 204 26.47 25.84 15.88
CA GLY A 204 26.85 26.42 14.59
C GLY A 204 27.50 25.50 13.55
N SER A 205 27.33 24.18 13.61
CA SER A 205 27.74 23.33 12.49
C SER A 205 26.69 23.36 11.38
N SER A 206 27.09 23.95 10.25
CA SER A 206 26.33 23.95 8.99
C SER A 206 25.73 22.57 8.72
N LEU A 207 24.39 22.52 8.64
CA LEU A 207 23.58 21.37 8.21
C LEU A 207 24.10 20.83 6.87
N ARG A 208 25.06 19.91 6.89
CA ARG A 208 25.50 19.22 5.68
C ARG A 208 24.47 18.15 5.36
N ILE A 209 23.49 18.53 4.56
CA ILE A 209 22.61 17.59 3.88
C ILE A 209 23.51 16.67 3.03
N PRO A 210 23.40 15.33 3.16
CA PRO A 210 24.17 14.41 2.33
C PRO A 210 23.97 14.73 0.84
N MET A 211 25.01 14.63 0.00
CA MET A 211 24.99 15.09 -1.40
C MET A 211 23.87 14.51 -2.30
N HIS A 212 23.17 13.48 -1.84
CA HIS A 212 22.06 12.81 -2.54
C HIS A 212 20.68 13.21 -1.98
N MET A 213 20.63 14.16 -1.05
CA MET A 213 19.42 14.69 -0.44
C MET A 213 19.35 16.19 -0.75
N PHE A 214 18.15 16.68 -1.03
CA PHE A 214 17.91 18.09 -1.34
C PHE A 214 17.28 18.82 -0.15
N GLU A 215 17.47 20.13 -0.02
CA GLU A 215 16.77 20.95 1.00
C GLU A 215 15.24 20.80 0.93
N ARG A 216 14.72 20.68 -0.29
CA ARG A 216 13.32 20.38 -0.57
C ARG A 216 12.84 19.10 0.12
N ASP A 217 13.70 18.09 0.23
CA ASP A 217 13.35 16.82 0.88
C ASP A 217 13.09 17.03 2.36
N ALA A 218 13.78 17.98 3.00
CA ALA A 218 13.58 18.32 4.41
C ALA A 218 12.26 19.04 4.65
N GLU A 219 11.80 19.81 3.67
CA GLU A 219 10.47 20.43 3.72
C GLU A 219 9.36 19.42 3.49
N VAL A 220 9.50 18.55 2.47
CA VAL A 220 8.55 17.47 2.20
C VAL A 220 8.45 16.57 3.41
N CYS A 221 9.58 16.05 3.93
CA CYS A 221 9.57 15.23 5.15
C CYS A 221 8.99 15.97 6.36
N ARG A 222 9.26 17.27 6.56
CA ARG A 222 8.62 18.06 7.64
C ARG A 222 7.11 18.18 7.48
N SER A 223 6.64 18.44 6.27
CA SER A 223 5.22 18.44 5.93
C SER A 223 4.61 17.08 6.19
N SER A 224 5.26 16.01 5.76
CA SER A 224 4.80 14.64 5.95
C SER A 224 4.76 14.24 7.43
N ILE A 225 5.69 14.70 8.25
CA ILE A 225 5.67 14.53 9.72
C ILE A 225 4.48 15.27 10.34
N SER A 226 4.22 16.51 9.91
CA SER A 226 3.08 17.30 10.38
C SER A 226 1.75 16.63 10.02
N THR A 227 1.62 16.18 8.78
CA THR A 227 0.49 15.41 8.26
C THR A 227 0.26 14.15 9.11
N CYS A 228 1.31 13.39 9.42
CA CYS A 228 1.20 12.20 10.27
C CYS A 228 0.84 12.52 11.72
N ARG A 229 1.39 13.59 12.31
CA ARG A 229 0.99 14.03 13.65
C ARG A 229 -0.49 14.42 13.68
N THR A 230 -0.98 15.11 12.66
CA THR A 230 -2.41 15.41 12.51
C THR A 230 -3.25 14.14 12.44
N TYR A 231 -2.80 13.14 11.66
CA TYR A 231 -3.52 11.86 11.57
C TYR A 231 -3.51 11.09 12.88
N ILE A 232 -2.36 10.94 13.54
CA ILE A 232 -2.23 10.32 14.87
C ILE A 232 -3.16 11.00 15.88
N ASN A 233 -3.19 12.34 15.91
CA ASN A 233 -4.05 13.09 16.81
C ASN A 233 -5.54 12.88 16.50
N ARG A 234 -5.92 12.75 15.22
CA ARG A 234 -7.30 12.41 14.83
C ARG A 234 -7.70 11.02 15.30
N LEU A 235 -6.82 10.02 15.20
CA LEU A 235 -7.12 8.67 15.71
C LEU A 235 -7.30 8.65 17.22
N LEU A 236 -6.40 9.32 17.95
CA LEU A 236 -6.48 9.42 19.40
C LEU A 236 -7.73 10.18 19.86
N GLY A 237 -8.24 11.12 19.03
CA GLY A 237 -9.44 11.91 19.31
C GLY A 237 -10.77 11.30 18.83
N ALA A 238 -10.75 10.25 18.00
CA ALA A 238 -11.96 9.77 17.33
C ALA A 238 -12.90 8.90 18.19
N SER A 239 -12.68 8.75 19.50
CA SER A 239 -13.32 7.81 20.45
C SER A 239 -14.85 7.81 20.61
N LYS A 240 -15.62 8.31 19.63
CA LYS A 240 -17.06 8.11 19.51
C LYS A 240 -17.44 7.44 18.19
N PRO A 241 -18.15 6.31 18.22
CA PRO A 241 -18.66 5.69 17.00
C PRO A 241 -19.84 6.51 16.47
N SER A 242 -19.72 7.04 15.26
CA SER A 242 -20.87 7.53 14.48
C SER A 242 -21.34 6.42 13.54
N ALA A 243 -22.65 6.23 13.47
CA ALA A 243 -23.29 5.14 12.76
C ALA A 243 -23.24 5.29 11.22
N SER A 244 -23.24 4.12 10.56
CA SER A 244 -23.79 3.80 9.22
C SER A 244 -22.96 4.05 7.95
N SER A 245 -22.74 3.00 7.14
CA SER A 245 -23.27 2.79 5.76
C SER A 245 -22.69 1.47 5.19
N ASP A 246 -23.39 0.79 4.27
CA ASP A 246 -22.95 -0.51 3.72
C ASP A 246 -21.65 -0.42 2.88
N SER A 247 -21.35 0.71 2.27
CA SER A 247 -20.06 0.95 1.57
C SER A 247 -18.86 1.06 2.52
N VAL A 248 -19.09 1.55 3.73
CA VAL A 248 -18.08 1.63 4.80
C VAL A 248 -17.83 0.24 5.40
N ALA A 249 -18.83 -0.65 5.40
CA ALA A 249 -18.67 -2.01 5.89
C ALA A 249 -17.68 -2.83 5.06
N ASP A 250 -17.75 -2.71 3.72
CA ASP A 250 -16.87 -3.42 2.78
C ASP A 250 -15.42 -2.89 2.87
N SER A 251 -15.27 -1.58 2.91
CA SER A 251 -13.96 -0.92 3.09
C SER A 251 -13.34 -1.23 4.47
N CYS A 252 -14.16 -1.33 5.53
CA CYS A 252 -13.70 -1.78 6.85
C CYS A 252 -13.33 -3.28 6.89
N ALA A 253 -13.90 -4.11 6.01
CA ALA A 253 -13.48 -5.50 5.85
C ALA A 253 -12.09 -5.57 5.20
N GLN A 254 -11.84 -4.82 4.12
CA GLN A 254 -10.52 -4.72 3.48
C GLN A 254 -9.42 -4.27 4.45
N VAL A 255 -9.73 -3.30 5.32
CA VAL A 255 -8.81 -2.83 6.36
C VAL A 255 -8.53 -3.89 7.43
N ARG A 256 -9.50 -4.74 7.78
CA ARG A 256 -9.28 -5.90 8.66
C ARG A 256 -8.42 -6.97 8.00
N GLU A 257 -8.55 -7.15 6.69
CA GLU A 257 -7.71 -8.09 5.95
C GLU A 257 -6.26 -7.62 5.83
N LEU A 258 -6.00 -6.31 5.79
CA LEU A 258 -4.64 -5.78 5.91
C LEU A 258 -3.93 -6.28 7.18
N SER A 259 -4.63 -6.35 8.32
CA SER A 259 -4.02 -6.92 9.54
C SER A 259 -3.67 -8.41 9.41
N LYS A 260 -4.43 -9.18 8.62
CA LYS A 260 -4.10 -10.60 8.35
C LYS A 260 -2.92 -10.71 7.39
N LEU A 261 -2.95 -9.87 6.35
CA LEU A 261 -1.93 -9.76 5.30
C LEU A 261 -0.54 -9.45 5.84
N PHE A 262 -0.49 -8.56 6.83
CA PHE A 262 0.74 -8.13 7.48
C PHE A 262 0.96 -8.81 8.83
N GLY A 263 0.07 -9.72 9.25
CA GLY A 263 0.11 -10.34 10.58
C GLY A 263 1.35 -11.19 10.85
N ASP A 264 1.97 -11.75 9.80
CA ASP A 264 3.24 -12.49 9.93
C ASP A 264 4.46 -11.55 10.09
N VAL A 265 4.28 -10.25 9.85
CA VAL A 265 5.32 -9.20 9.90
C VAL A 265 5.14 -8.25 11.10
N ILE A 266 3.95 -8.22 11.71
CA ILE A 266 3.57 -7.39 12.88
C ILE A 266 3.78 -8.15 14.18
#